data_AF-A0A0K2RJW8-F1
#
_entry.id   AF-A0A0K2RJW8-F1
#
_cell.length_a   1.000
_cell.length_b   1.000
_cell.length_c   1.000
_cell.angle_alpha   90.00
_cell.angle_beta   90.00
_cell.angle_gamma   90.00
#
_symmetry.space_group_name_H-M   'P 1'
#
loop_
_entity.id
_entity.type
_entity.pdbx_description
1 polymer ?
#
loop_
_entity_poly.entity_id
_entity_poly.type
_entity_poly.pdbx_seq_one_letter_code
_entity_poly.pdbx_strand_id
1 'polypeptide(L)'
;MRGDDRPYFHPGGRLVEIPARSEMDDYSSLAYTTNPDWPSGGDRIASYELTLDNWTREFDGYRSEGLCLSTIFHPKVVGRPGRAVLLDRWMEHMGAQDDVWFATCRDVSRWWHSRQAHDPQENA
;
A
#
# COMPACT_ATOMS: atom_id res chain seq x y z
N MET A 1 9.31 -1.16 12.86
CA MET A 1 9.72 -0.17 11.86
C MET A 1 10.04 -0.94 10.58
N ARG A 2 9.16 -0.91 9.58
CA ARG A 2 9.15 -1.83 8.41
C ARG A 2 10.02 -1.32 7.25
N GLY A 3 11.29 -0.96 7.51
CA GLY A 3 12.25 -0.64 6.44
C GLY A 3 11.92 0.60 5.57
N ASP A 4 12.54 0.64 4.39
CA ASP A 4 12.41 1.67 3.34
C ASP A 4 11.00 1.63 2.69
N ASP A 5 10.66 2.65 1.89
CA ASP A 5 9.46 2.73 1.05
C ASP A 5 9.74 2.32 -0.41
N ARG A 6 11.01 2.02 -0.72
CA ARG A 6 11.43 1.35 -1.96
C ARG A 6 11.60 -0.15 -1.73
N PRO A 7 11.49 -1.00 -2.78
CA PRO A 7 11.90 -2.40 -2.67
C PRO A 7 13.38 -2.49 -2.29
N TYR A 8 13.78 -3.55 -1.57
CA TYR A 8 15.19 -3.75 -1.18
C TYR A 8 15.52 -5.23 -1.00
N PHE A 9 16.81 -5.58 -0.96
CA PHE A 9 17.23 -6.95 -0.65
C PHE A 9 17.39 -7.17 0.85
N HIS A 10 16.91 -8.31 1.35
CA HIS A 10 17.22 -8.72 2.71
C HIS A 10 18.71 -9.02 2.88
N PRO A 11 19.30 -8.73 4.07
CA PRO A 11 20.69 -9.05 4.35
C PRO A 11 20.99 -10.54 4.14
N GLY A 12 22.14 -10.83 3.51
CA GLY A 12 22.62 -12.21 3.33
C GLY A 12 21.96 -12.97 2.16
N GLY A 13 21.22 -12.31 1.27
CA GLY A 13 20.65 -12.95 0.10
C GLY A 13 20.13 -11.98 -0.96
N ARG A 14 19.39 -12.52 -1.93
CA ARG A 14 18.73 -11.76 -3.00
C ARG A 14 17.20 -11.85 -2.92
N LEU A 15 16.67 -12.05 -1.72
CA LEU A 15 15.22 -11.98 -1.50
C LEU A 15 14.80 -10.51 -1.49
N VAL A 16 13.92 -10.13 -2.41
CA VAL A 16 13.36 -8.77 -2.49
C VAL A 16 12.24 -8.62 -1.46
N GLU A 17 12.37 -7.64 -0.57
CA GLU A 17 11.26 -7.09 0.22
C GLU A 17 10.50 -6.06 -0.62
N ILE A 18 9.17 -6.14 -0.61
CA ILE A 18 8.28 -5.07 -1.07
C ILE A 18 7.57 -4.55 0.17
N PRO A 19 7.88 -3.32 0.63
CA PRO A 19 7.41 -2.84 1.92
C PRO A 19 5.90 -2.64 1.90
N ALA A 20 5.23 -3.16 2.92
CA ALA A 20 3.80 -2.96 3.16
C ALA A 20 3.58 -2.22 4.48
N ARG A 21 2.66 -1.25 4.45
CA ARG A 21 2.37 -0.32 5.53
C ARG A 21 0.93 -0.50 6.00
N SER A 22 0.68 -0.33 7.30
CA SER A 22 -0.65 -0.50 7.92
C SER A 22 -1.67 0.52 7.44
N GLU A 23 -1.19 1.67 6.99
CA GLU A 23 -1.94 2.78 6.43
C GLU A 23 -2.68 2.36 5.15
N MET A 24 -2.09 1.42 4.40
CA MET A 24 -2.65 0.82 3.19
C MET A 24 -3.30 -0.55 3.45
N ASP A 25 -3.61 -0.87 4.70
CA ASP A 25 -4.41 -2.05 5.07
C ASP A 25 -5.87 -1.65 5.29
N ASP A 26 -6.79 -2.31 4.58
CA ASP A 26 -8.22 -2.03 4.73
C ASP A 26 -8.76 -2.39 6.13
N TYR A 27 -8.09 -3.28 6.87
CA TYR A 27 -8.45 -3.55 8.26
C TYR A 27 -8.28 -2.32 9.14
N SER A 28 -7.26 -1.50 8.92
CA SER A 28 -6.94 -0.36 9.77
C SER A 28 -8.04 0.70 9.79
N SER A 29 -8.84 0.80 8.72
CA SER A 29 -9.88 1.82 8.58
C SER A 29 -11.30 1.25 8.49
N LEU A 30 -11.47 0.06 7.90
CA LEU A 30 -12.78 -0.50 7.57
C LEU A 30 -13.16 -1.74 8.38
N ALA A 31 -12.25 -2.31 9.18
CA ALA A 31 -12.63 -3.36 10.11
C ALA A 31 -13.25 -2.78 11.38
N TYR A 32 -14.30 -3.44 11.85
CA TYR A 32 -14.93 -3.14 13.13
C TYR A 32 -14.23 -3.98 14.21
N THR A 33 -13.66 -3.34 15.23
CA THR A 33 -12.99 -4.02 16.35
C THR A 33 -13.89 -3.93 17.58
N THR A 34 -14.31 -5.07 18.12
CA THR A 34 -15.32 -5.14 19.21
C THR A 34 -14.82 -5.82 20.48
N ASN A 35 -13.52 -6.07 20.64
CA ASN A 35 -13.08 -6.68 21.89
C ASN A 35 -11.59 -6.49 22.24
N PRO A 36 -11.27 -5.91 23.41
CA PRO A 36 -12.17 -5.16 24.29
C PRO A 36 -12.51 -3.79 23.70
N ASP A 37 -13.72 -3.30 23.98
CA ASP A 37 -14.07 -1.89 23.75
C ASP A 37 -13.21 -1.03 24.69
N TRP A 38 -12.11 -0.47 24.19
CA TRP A 38 -11.25 0.40 24.98
C TRP A 38 -10.68 1.56 24.15
N PRO A 39 -11.06 2.82 24.46
CA PRO A 39 -11.97 3.27 25.52
C PRO A 39 -13.46 3.09 25.16
N SER A 40 -14.34 3.13 26.18
CA SER A 40 -15.78 3.17 25.94
C SER A 40 -16.16 4.39 25.10
N GLY A 41 -16.89 4.17 24.00
CA GLY A 41 -17.15 5.19 22.97
C GLY A 41 -16.20 5.13 21.76
N GLY A 42 -15.35 4.11 21.66
CA GLY A 42 -14.43 3.85 20.54
C GLY A 42 -15.05 3.30 19.24
N ASP A 43 -14.17 3.09 18.26
CA ASP A 43 -14.38 3.18 16.81
C ASP A 43 -15.63 2.55 16.21
N ARG A 44 -16.42 3.41 15.54
CA ARG A 44 -17.30 2.99 14.44
C ARG A 44 -16.42 2.68 13.23
N ILE A 45 -16.92 1.86 12.30
CA ILE A 45 -16.35 1.81 10.94
C ILE A 45 -16.11 3.26 10.48
N ALA A 46 -14.89 3.58 10.04
CA ALA A 46 -14.54 4.93 9.65
C ALA A 46 -15.45 5.46 8.54
N SER A 47 -15.56 6.78 8.45
CA SER A 47 -16.23 7.42 7.30
C SER A 47 -15.55 6.99 6.01
N TYR A 48 -16.33 6.50 5.05
CA TYR A 48 -15.80 6.09 3.75
C TYR A 48 -15.12 7.24 3.02
N GLU A 49 -15.61 8.47 3.18
CA GLU A 49 -15.00 9.66 2.60
C GLU A 49 -13.62 9.94 3.21
N LEU A 50 -13.48 9.83 4.53
CA LEU A 50 -12.20 10.02 5.21
C LEU A 50 -11.22 8.88 4.92
N THR A 51 -11.70 7.64 4.80
CA THR A 51 -10.88 6.51 4.35
C THR A 51 -10.34 6.77 2.94
N LEU A 52 -11.18 7.19 2.01
CA LEU A 52 -10.76 7.50 0.64
C LEU A 52 -9.79 8.69 0.58
N ASP A 53 -10.03 9.74 1.37
CA ASP A 53 -9.14 10.90 1.48
C ASP A 53 -7.75 10.47 1.99
N ASN A 54 -7.69 9.64 3.03
CA ASN A 54 -6.41 9.11 3.53
C ASN A 54 -5.68 8.28 2.47
N TRP A 55 -6.34 7.32 1.82
CA TRP A 55 -5.71 6.50 0.77
C TRP A 55 -5.22 7.33 -0.42
N THR A 56 -5.97 8.37 -0.79
CA THR A 56 -5.59 9.30 -1.85
C THR A 56 -4.33 10.07 -1.48
N ARG A 57 -4.25 10.61 -0.26
CA ARG A 57 -3.08 11.35 0.21
C ARG A 57 -1.83 10.49 0.33
N GLU A 58 -1.98 9.26 0.82
CA GLU A 58 -0.87 8.30 0.87
C GLU A 58 -0.35 8.01 -0.55
N PHE A 59 -1.25 7.76 -1.51
CA PHE A 59 -0.86 7.60 -2.91
C PHE A 59 -0.14 8.84 -3.46
N ASP A 60 -0.70 10.03 -3.26
CA ASP A 60 -0.12 11.27 -3.79
C ASP A 60 1.28 11.52 -3.20
N GLY A 61 1.48 11.25 -1.90
CA GLY A 61 2.79 11.36 -1.24
C GLY A 61 3.81 10.34 -1.75
N TYR A 62 3.41 9.08 -1.94
CA TYR A 62 4.30 8.08 -2.53
C TYR A 62 4.67 8.41 -3.96
N ARG A 63 3.70 8.91 -4.74
CA ARG A 63 3.93 9.33 -6.13
C ARG A 63 4.89 10.52 -6.20
N SER A 64 4.73 11.55 -5.37
CA SER A 64 5.60 12.73 -5.40
C SER A 64 7.07 12.39 -5.11
N GLU A 65 7.31 11.31 -4.37
CA GLU A 65 8.65 10.83 -4.00
C GLU A 65 9.15 9.68 -4.89
N GLY A 66 8.36 9.23 -5.87
CA GLY A 66 8.70 8.12 -6.77
C GLY A 66 8.89 6.76 -6.05
N LEU A 67 8.05 6.49 -5.06
CA LEU A 67 8.14 5.33 -4.16
C LEU A 67 7.21 4.18 -4.57
N CYS A 68 7.35 3.03 -3.89
CA CYS A 68 6.55 1.84 -4.13
C CYS A 68 5.42 1.74 -3.10
N LEU A 69 4.19 2.09 -3.48
CA LEU A 69 3.01 1.88 -2.66
C LEU A 69 2.53 0.43 -2.79
N SER A 70 2.33 -0.26 -1.68
CA SER A 70 1.71 -1.60 -1.66
C SER A 70 0.48 -1.64 -0.76
N THR A 71 -0.54 -2.38 -1.19
CA THR A 71 -1.85 -2.45 -0.54
C THR A 71 -2.08 -3.79 0.13
N ILE A 72 -2.75 -3.80 1.27
CA ILE A 72 -3.21 -5.00 1.96
C ILE A 72 -4.73 -4.96 1.99
N PHE A 73 -5.36 -5.51 0.95
CA PHE A 73 -6.82 -5.53 0.82
C PHE A 73 -7.39 -6.93 1.00
N HIS A 74 -8.48 -7.01 1.76
CA HIS A 74 -9.13 -8.26 2.11
C HIS A 74 -10.49 -8.31 1.43
N PRO A 75 -10.80 -9.35 0.63
CA PRO A 75 -12.10 -9.47 -0.04
C PRO A 75 -13.30 -9.39 0.92
N LYS A 76 -13.16 -9.89 2.16
CA LYS A 76 -14.20 -9.81 3.20
C LYS A 76 -14.41 -8.40 3.77
N VAL A 77 -13.45 -7.49 3.60
CA VAL A 77 -13.50 -6.12 4.10
C VAL A 77 -13.83 -5.16 2.96
N VAL A 78 -12.92 -4.88 2.02
CA VAL A 78 -13.15 -3.92 0.92
C VAL A 78 -14.18 -4.40 -0.10
N GLY A 79 -14.37 -5.71 -0.25
CA GLY A 79 -15.29 -6.27 -1.26
C GLY A 79 -16.79 -6.11 -0.97
N ARG A 80 -17.18 -5.49 0.14
CA ARG A 80 -18.60 -5.18 0.40
C ARG A 80 -19.09 -4.10 -0.57
N PRO A 81 -20.34 -4.11 -1.05
CA PRO A 81 -20.80 -3.21 -2.12
C PRO A 81 -20.52 -1.74 -1.89
N GLY A 82 -20.79 -1.21 -0.69
CA GLY A 82 -20.51 0.19 -0.37
C GLY A 82 -19.01 0.53 -0.24
N ARG A 83 -18.16 -0.48 0.03
CA ARG A 83 -16.72 -0.31 0.20
C ARG A 83 -15.95 -0.45 -1.11
N ALA A 84 -16.43 -1.31 -2.01
CA ALA A 84 -15.87 -1.46 -3.35
C ALA A 84 -15.90 -0.14 -4.13
N VAL A 85 -16.91 0.72 -3.91
CA VAL A 85 -16.97 2.06 -4.50
C VAL A 85 -15.78 2.95 -4.11
N LEU A 86 -15.19 2.79 -2.91
CA LEU A 86 -13.97 3.52 -2.55
C LEU A 86 -12.80 3.06 -3.39
N LEU A 87 -12.66 1.73 -3.56
CA LEU A 87 -11.61 1.13 -4.36
C LEU A 87 -11.71 1.59 -5.82
N ASP A 88 -12.92 1.61 -6.38
CA ASP A 88 -13.16 2.11 -7.75
C ASP A 88 -12.71 3.56 -7.90
N ARG A 89 -13.17 4.46 -7.02
CA ARG A 89 -12.79 5.89 -7.05
C ARG A 89 -11.30 6.12 -6.87
N TRP A 90 -10.67 5.33 -5.99
CA TRP A 90 -9.24 5.44 -5.76
C TRP A 90 -8.44 4.94 -6.96
N MET A 91 -8.86 3.83 -7.59
CA MET A 91 -8.27 3.35 -8.84
C MET A 91 -8.45 4.36 -9.99
N GLU A 92 -9.60 5.04 -10.07
CA GLU A 92 -9.81 6.13 -11.03
C GLU A 92 -8.83 7.29 -10.80
N HIS A 93 -8.63 7.73 -9.55
CA HIS A 93 -7.67 8.79 -9.20
C HIS A 93 -6.23 8.42 -9.58
N MET A 94 -5.80 7.21 -9.23
CA MET A 94 -4.46 6.71 -9.58
C MET A 94 -4.30 6.54 -11.10
N GLY A 95 -5.33 6.01 -11.77
CA GLY A 95 -5.33 5.76 -13.21
C GLY A 95 -5.39 7.03 -14.07
N ALA A 96 -5.74 8.17 -13.48
CA ALA A 96 -5.66 9.47 -14.14
C ALA A 96 -4.22 10.04 -14.20
N GLN A 97 -3.24 9.37 -13.59
CA GLN A 97 -1.84 9.78 -13.62
C GLN A 97 -1.06 8.97 -14.66
N ASP A 98 -0.38 9.65 -15.57
CA ASP A 98 0.36 9.01 -16.69
C ASP A 98 1.69 8.34 -16.26
N ASP A 99 2.15 8.58 -15.03
CA ASP A 99 3.45 8.17 -14.49
C ASP A 99 3.34 7.05 -13.44
N VAL A 100 2.19 6.40 -13.30
CA VAL A 100 1.96 5.31 -12.35
C VAL A 100 2.15 3.95 -13.01
N TRP A 101 2.98 3.11 -12.40
CA TRP A 101 3.14 1.72 -12.81
C TRP A 101 2.31 0.77 -11.93
N PHE A 102 1.22 0.24 -12.47
CA PHE A 102 0.47 -0.84 -11.85
C PHE A 102 1.17 -2.18 -12.10
N ALA A 103 1.60 -2.83 -11.02
CA ALA A 103 2.48 -3.99 -11.08
C ALA A 103 2.04 -5.08 -10.11
N THR A 104 2.33 -6.34 -10.45
CA THR A 104 2.30 -7.41 -9.45
C THR A 104 3.59 -7.40 -8.63
N CYS A 105 3.58 -8.00 -7.43
CA CYS A 105 4.80 -8.18 -6.64
C CYS A 105 5.91 -8.92 -7.42
N ARG A 106 5.53 -9.81 -8.35
CA ARG A 106 6.47 -10.51 -9.23
C ARG A 106 7.15 -9.55 -10.21
N ASP A 107 6.41 -8.60 -10.77
CA ASP A 107 6.96 -7.63 -11.72
C ASP A 107 7.93 -6.68 -11.02
N VAL A 108 7.54 -6.18 -9.84
CA VAL A 108 8.42 -5.34 -8.99
C VAL A 108 9.70 -6.09 -8.62
N SER A 109 9.59 -7.35 -8.18
CA SER A 109 10.76 -8.19 -7.85
C SER A 109 11.70 -8.35 -9.06
N ARG A 110 11.16 -8.67 -10.24
CA ARG A 110 11.95 -8.79 -11.48
C ARG A 110 12.61 -7.48 -11.89
N TRP A 111 11.87 -6.38 -11.81
CA TRP A 111 12.37 -5.05 -12.10
C TRP A 111 13.52 -4.69 -11.17
N TRP A 112 13.37 -4.92 -9.86
CA TRP A 112 14.42 -4.65 -8.87
C TRP A 112 15.70 -5.45 -9.14
N HIS A 113 15.56 -6.74 -9.44
CA HIS A 113 16.68 -7.58 -9.86
C HIS A 113 17.39 -7.07 -11.12
N SER A 114 16.62 -6.59 -12.10
CA SER A 114 17.17 -6.06 -13.36
C SER A 114 17.90 -4.74 -13.17
N ARG A 115 17.38 -3.85 -12.31
CA ARG A 115 17.96 -2.53 -12.05
C ARG A 115 19.30 -2.64 -11.34
N GLN A 116 19.39 -3.48 -10.31
CA GLN A 116 20.63 -3.73 -9.57
C GLN A 116 21.68 -4.50 -10.38
N ALA A 117 21.29 -5.24 -11.41
CA ALA A 117 22.26 -5.84 -12.34
C ALA A 117 22.96 -4.79 -13.23
N HIS A 118 22.37 -3.60 -13.36
CA HIS A 118 22.88 -2.50 -14.17
C HIS A 118 23.51 -1.37 -13.33
N ASP A 119 23.48 -1.45 -12.00
CA ASP A 119 24.09 -0.47 -11.11
C ASP A 119 25.38 -1.04 -10.49
N PRO A 120 26.58 -0.65 -10.95
CA PRO A 120 27.84 -1.25 -10.50
C PRO A 120 28.28 -0.84 -9.08
N GLN A 121 27.57 0.06 -8.40
CA GLN A 121 28.10 0.76 -7.22
C GLN A 121 27.79 0.13 -5.85
N GLU A 122 27.04 -0.98 -5.76
CA GLU A 122 26.71 -1.64 -4.47
C GLU A 122 27.34 -3.04 -4.28
N ASN A 123 28.36 -3.40 -5.08
CA ASN A 123 29.13 -4.64 -4.89
C ASN A 123 30.51 -4.42 -4.23
N ALA A 124 30.69 -3.33 -3.47
CA ALA A 124 31.92 -3.04 -2.72
C ALA A 124 31.69 -3.12 -1.20
#